data_AF-A0A3N5A4W2-F1
#
_entry.id   AF-A0A3N5A4W2-F1
#
_cell.length_a   1.000
_cell.length_b   1.000
_cell.length_c   1.000
_cell.angle_alpha   90.00
_cell.angle_beta   90.00
_cell.angle_gamma   90.00
#
_symmetry.space_group_name_H-M   'P 1'
#
loop_
_entity.id
_entity.type
_entity.pdbx_description
1 polymer ?
#
loop_
_entity_poly.entity_id
_entity_poly.type
_entity_poly.pdbx_seq_one_letter_code
_entity_poly.pdbx_strand_id
1 'polypeptide(L)'
;MKNPRSRSRAGGALAATMGTAVALVVAPSTSAFAATEIFFEEQATANWSVAHTCASGAVVDARLLVESTRDFESPDTEDAQPTVRVQYQAVCPDGTSFGWVGIIGDDRPLDEHATIVSAPDLEGVHASGTGTVRDNLGVDHDVTFDVTWAGTGGLETEVTAFTGFRVLIHTEKERSATATGTVTFDGAVLVDGAANHRITPVITSEEDKSISPGN
;
A
#
# COMPACT_ATOMS: atom_id res chain seq x y z
N MET A 1 0.58 -62.69 -90.75
CA MET A 1 -0.49 -63.71 -90.74
C MET A 1 -1.25 -63.55 -89.43
N LYS A 2 -2.49 -63.02 -89.43
CA LYS A 2 -3.78 -63.77 -89.41
C LYS A 2 -3.72 -64.91 -88.37
N ASN A 3 -4.56 -65.05 -87.33
CA ASN A 3 -5.87 -64.49 -86.94
C ASN A 3 -6.14 -65.08 -85.49
N PRO A 4 -7.35 -65.18 -84.89
CA PRO A 4 -8.00 -64.16 -84.06
C PRO A 4 -8.74 -64.67 -82.77
N ARG A 5 -9.46 -63.74 -82.09
CA ARG A 5 -10.71 -63.93 -81.26
C ARG A 5 -10.55 -64.68 -79.91
N SER A 6 -11.26 -64.36 -78.82
CA SER A 6 -12.55 -63.67 -78.64
C SER A 6 -12.78 -63.20 -77.17
N ARG A 7 -13.41 -62.02 -76.99
CA ARG A 7 -14.60 -61.66 -76.15
C ARG A 7 -14.76 -62.35 -74.77
N SER A 8 -15.21 -61.72 -73.67
CA SER A 8 -16.10 -60.56 -73.46
C SER A 8 -16.34 -60.33 -71.94
N ARG A 9 -16.93 -59.15 -71.62
CA ARG A 9 -17.56 -58.67 -70.35
C ARG A 9 -16.64 -58.00 -69.34
N ALA A 10 -17.03 -56.94 -68.64
CA ALA A 10 -18.11 -55.96 -68.73
C ALA A 10 -17.86 -54.95 -67.60
N GLY A 11 -18.18 -53.68 -67.82
CA GLY A 11 -18.66 -52.75 -66.79
C GLY A 11 -17.66 -52.20 -65.76
N GLY A 12 -17.66 -50.88 -65.58
CA GLY A 12 -17.07 -50.24 -64.41
C GLY A 12 -16.50 -48.86 -64.71
N ALA A 13 -17.38 -47.87 -64.82
CA ALA A 13 -17.00 -46.47 -64.65
C ALA A 13 -16.65 -46.19 -63.19
N LEU A 14 -15.75 -45.23 -62.94
CA LEU A 14 -15.72 -44.21 -61.85
C LEU A 14 -14.26 -43.75 -61.62
N ALA A 15 -13.95 -42.50 -61.98
CA ALA A 15 -13.80 -41.35 -61.06
C ALA A 15 -12.50 -41.45 -60.23
N ALA A 16 -11.41 -40.80 -60.64
CA ALA A 16 -11.11 -39.39 -60.43
C ALA A 16 -11.01 -38.98 -58.93
N THR A 17 -9.74 -38.72 -58.57
CA THR A 17 -9.25 -37.62 -57.72
C THR A 17 -9.35 -37.65 -56.19
N MET A 18 -8.17 -37.33 -55.64
CA MET A 18 -7.86 -36.56 -54.42
C MET A 18 -7.95 -37.28 -53.07
N GLY A 19 -6.76 -37.67 -52.60
CA GLY A 19 -6.51 -37.95 -51.19
C GLY A 19 -6.76 -36.71 -50.33
N THR A 20 -7.56 -36.90 -49.30
CA THR A 20 -7.85 -35.90 -48.27
C THR A 20 -6.76 -36.01 -47.22
N ALA A 21 -5.83 -35.04 -47.19
CA ALA A 21 -4.95 -34.85 -46.04
C ALA A 21 -5.79 -34.28 -44.90
N VAL A 22 -5.98 -35.06 -43.84
CA VAL A 22 -6.56 -34.57 -42.57
C VAL A 22 -5.48 -33.71 -41.91
N ALA A 23 -5.55 -32.39 -42.14
CA ALA A 23 -4.82 -31.43 -41.33
C ALA A 23 -5.47 -31.40 -39.95
N LEU A 24 -4.82 -32.04 -38.97
CA LEU A 24 -5.12 -31.86 -37.56
C LEU A 24 -4.77 -30.40 -37.21
N VAL A 25 -5.77 -29.52 -37.17
CA VAL A 25 -5.61 -28.16 -36.65
C VAL A 25 -5.42 -28.31 -35.14
N VAL A 26 -4.17 -28.32 -34.68
CA VAL A 26 -3.86 -28.10 -33.27
C VAL A 26 -4.16 -26.63 -33.02
N ALA A 27 -5.34 -26.34 -32.49
CA ALA A 27 -5.63 -25.01 -31.97
C ALA A 27 -4.62 -24.71 -30.86
N PRO A 28 -3.92 -23.56 -30.86
CA PRO A 28 -3.11 -23.18 -29.72
C PRO A 28 -4.05 -23.03 -28.51
N SER A 29 -3.87 -23.88 -27.51
CA SER A 29 -4.48 -23.67 -26.20
C SER A 29 -3.91 -22.37 -25.66
N THR A 30 -4.68 -21.28 -25.75
CA THR A 30 -4.40 -20.07 -25.00
C THR A 30 -4.55 -20.43 -23.54
N SER A 31 -3.44 -20.69 -22.85
CA SER A 31 -3.41 -20.72 -21.40
C SER A 31 -3.79 -19.32 -20.94
N ALA A 32 -5.04 -19.17 -20.52
CA ALA A 32 -5.54 -17.90 -20.02
C ALA A 32 -4.77 -17.58 -18.73
N PHE A 33 -3.92 -16.57 -18.77
CA PHE A 33 -3.19 -16.11 -17.59
C PHE A 33 -4.21 -15.57 -16.60
N ALA A 34 -4.12 -15.99 -15.35
CA ALA A 34 -4.93 -15.42 -14.29
C ALA A 34 -4.56 -13.94 -14.12
N ALA A 35 -5.54 -13.04 -14.19
CA ALA A 35 -5.31 -11.64 -13.85
C ALA A 35 -5.06 -11.54 -12.34
N THR A 36 -4.01 -10.82 -11.95
CA THR A 36 -3.66 -10.57 -10.55
C THR A 36 -3.69 -9.07 -10.31
N GLU A 37 -4.46 -8.65 -9.31
CA GLU A 37 -4.52 -7.28 -8.80
C GLU A 37 -4.00 -7.30 -7.37
N ILE A 38 -3.20 -6.30 -6.98
CA ILE A 38 -2.63 -6.16 -5.65
C ILE A 38 -2.85 -4.73 -5.20
N PHE A 39 -3.40 -4.54 -4.02
CA PHE A 39 -3.33 -3.30 -3.26
C PHE A 39 -2.44 -3.55 -2.04
N PHE A 40 -1.57 -2.60 -1.72
CA PHE A 40 -0.70 -2.64 -0.56
C PHE A 40 -0.78 -1.31 0.17
N GLU A 41 -0.86 -1.36 1.49
CA GLU A 41 -0.73 -0.20 2.38
C GLU A 41 0.26 -0.51 3.51
N GLU A 42 1.14 0.43 3.85
CA GLU A 42 2.01 0.33 5.03
C GLU A 42 1.90 1.60 5.87
N GLN A 43 1.75 1.40 7.17
CA GLN A 43 1.67 2.48 8.15
C GLN A 43 2.76 2.37 9.21
N ALA A 44 3.31 3.51 9.63
CA ALA A 44 4.18 3.57 10.81
C ALA A 44 3.69 4.68 11.75
N THR A 45 3.38 4.31 12.99
CA THR A 45 2.70 5.18 13.94
C THR A 45 3.57 5.40 15.17
N ALA A 46 3.77 6.66 15.58
CA ALA A 46 4.49 7.02 16.80
C ALA A 46 3.79 8.15 17.55
N ASN A 47 3.94 8.14 18.88
CA ASN A 47 3.31 9.11 19.76
C ASN A 47 4.32 9.66 20.78
N TRP A 48 4.24 10.96 21.04
CA TRP A 48 4.99 11.65 22.08
C TRP A 48 4.04 12.32 23.08
N SER A 49 4.45 12.32 24.34
CA SER A 49 3.92 13.20 25.37
C SER A 49 4.71 14.52 25.34
N VAL A 50 4.02 15.63 25.07
CA VAL A 50 4.59 16.97 24.96
C VAL A 50 4.03 17.83 26.09
N ALA A 51 4.89 18.50 26.85
CA ALA A 51 4.44 19.41 27.90
C ALA A 51 3.75 20.64 27.29
N HIS A 52 2.50 20.89 27.67
CA HIS A 52 1.70 22.01 27.20
C HIS A 52 1.31 22.93 28.35
N THR A 53 1.59 24.21 28.21
CA THR A 53 1.17 25.22 29.19
C THR A 53 -0.20 25.78 28.81
N CYS A 54 -1.20 25.47 29.63
CA CYS A 54 -2.54 26.02 29.53
C CYS A 54 -2.57 27.52 29.86
N ALA A 55 -3.62 28.23 29.43
CA ALA A 55 -3.81 29.66 29.74
C ALA A 55 -3.86 29.96 31.25
N SER A 56 -4.27 28.99 32.06
CA SER A 56 -4.26 29.06 33.53
C SER A 56 -2.87 28.94 34.16
N GLY A 57 -1.84 28.61 33.37
CA GLY A 57 -0.48 28.29 33.83
C GLY A 57 -0.28 26.82 34.22
N ALA A 58 -1.33 25.99 34.22
CA ALA A 58 -1.19 24.55 34.42
C ALA A 58 -0.40 23.91 33.27
N VAL A 59 0.40 22.89 33.58
CA VAL A 59 1.11 22.07 32.58
C VAL A 59 0.42 20.72 32.46
N VAL A 60 0.07 20.33 31.24
CA VAL A 60 -0.56 19.05 30.91
C VAL A 60 0.27 18.29 29.88
N ASP A 61 0.11 16.97 29.83
CA ASP A 61 0.69 16.14 28.78
C ASP A 61 -0.22 16.19 27.54
N ALA A 62 0.21 16.93 26.53
CA ALA A 62 -0.36 16.87 25.20
C ALA A 62 0.14 15.63 24.46
N ARG A 63 -0.66 15.12 23.53
CA ARG A 63 -0.26 14.03 22.64
C ARG A 63 0.11 14.61 21.28
N LEU A 64 1.33 14.31 20.82
CA LEU A 64 1.74 14.47 19.43
C LEU A 64 1.76 13.08 18.77
N LEU A 65 1.11 12.94 17.63
CA LEU A 65 1.08 11.75 16.79
C LEU A 65 1.77 12.09 15.46
N VAL A 66 2.64 11.20 15.02
CA VAL A 66 3.14 11.15 13.64
C VAL A 66 2.80 9.77 13.10
N GLU A 67 2.16 9.73 11.95
CA GLU A 67 1.74 8.51 11.27
C GLU A 67 2.05 8.66 9.78
N SER A 68 2.94 7.81 9.28
CA SER A 68 3.25 7.76 7.86
C SER A 68 2.39 6.69 7.21
N THR A 69 1.84 6.97 6.04
CA THR A 69 1.08 6.02 5.23
C THR A 69 1.64 6.04 3.82
N ARG A 70 1.96 4.85 3.31
CA ARG A 70 2.26 4.65 1.90
C ARG A 70 1.39 3.55 1.32
N ASP A 71 0.93 3.72 0.09
CA ASP A 71 0.14 2.72 -0.60
C ASP A 71 0.44 2.63 -2.11
N PHE A 72 0.16 1.48 -2.72
CA PHE A 72 0.25 1.31 -4.16
C PHE A 72 -0.69 0.23 -4.67
N GLU A 73 -1.06 0.33 -5.95
CA GLU A 73 -1.81 -0.70 -6.66
C GLU A 73 -1.01 -1.24 -7.85
N SER A 74 -0.98 -2.57 -8.01
CA SER A 74 -0.31 -3.22 -9.15
C SER A 74 -0.86 -2.71 -10.49
N PRO A 75 0.00 -2.47 -11.50
CA PRO A 75 1.39 -2.94 -11.61
C PRO A 75 2.43 -2.02 -10.95
N ASP A 76 2.01 -0.91 -10.35
CA ASP A 76 2.92 -0.03 -9.65
C ASP A 76 3.43 -0.71 -8.36
N THR A 77 4.62 -0.32 -7.93
CA THR A 77 5.31 -0.92 -6.77
C THR A 77 5.90 0.15 -5.84
N GLU A 78 5.62 1.41 -6.16
CA GLU A 78 6.04 2.58 -5.40
C GLU A 78 4.80 3.44 -5.22
N ASP A 79 4.70 4.06 -4.05
CA ASP A 79 3.69 5.06 -3.78
C ASP A 79 4.10 6.38 -4.43
N ALA A 80 3.26 6.88 -5.34
CA ALA A 80 3.48 8.15 -5.99
C ALA A 80 3.21 9.35 -5.07
N GLN A 81 2.41 9.15 -4.02
CA GLN A 81 1.85 10.20 -3.18
C GLN A 81 1.81 9.79 -1.69
N PRO A 82 2.97 9.50 -1.07
CA PRO A 82 3.04 9.18 0.35
C PRO A 82 2.47 10.31 1.20
N THR A 83 1.76 9.94 2.26
CA THR A 83 1.15 10.89 3.19
C THR A 83 1.67 10.71 4.61
N VAL A 84 1.76 11.81 5.34
CA VAL A 84 2.08 11.80 6.76
C VAL A 84 1.06 12.64 7.49
N ARG A 85 0.40 11.98 8.44
CA ARG A 85 -0.49 12.62 9.39
C ARG A 85 0.29 13.05 10.62
N VAL A 86 0.26 14.37 10.89
CA VAL A 86 0.81 14.95 12.12
C VAL A 86 -0.34 15.57 12.89
N GLN A 87 -0.52 15.15 14.14
CA GLN A 87 -1.63 15.61 14.98
C GLN A 87 -1.14 15.95 16.39
N TYR A 88 -1.57 17.10 16.89
CA TYR A 88 -1.34 17.51 18.27
C TYR A 88 -2.66 17.73 19.01
N GLN A 89 -2.75 17.30 20.26
CA GLN A 89 -3.91 17.56 21.11
C GLN A 89 -3.52 17.75 22.57
N ALA A 90 -3.92 18.89 23.14
CA ALA A 90 -3.84 19.20 24.56
C ALA A 90 -5.24 19.51 25.11
N VAL A 91 -5.53 19.03 26.32
CA VAL A 91 -6.78 19.33 27.04
C VAL A 91 -6.43 19.87 28.42
N CYS A 92 -6.90 21.08 28.70
CA CYS A 92 -6.64 21.78 29.95
C CYS A 92 -7.67 21.43 31.03
N PRO A 93 -7.34 21.63 32.33
CA PRO A 93 -8.24 21.28 33.43
C PRO A 93 -9.59 22.01 33.43
N ASP A 94 -9.66 23.18 32.78
CA ASP A 94 -10.88 23.96 32.60
C ASP A 94 -11.77 23.48 31.44
N GLY A 95 -11.35 22.41 30.75
CA GLY A 95 -12.05 21.84 29.60
C GLY A 95 -11.72 22.52 28.27
N THR A 96 -10.89 23.57 28.26
CA THR A 96 -10.38 24.14 27.01
C THR A 96 -9.40 23.18 26.36
N SER A 97 -9.29 23.25 25.03
CA SER A 97 -8.34 22.42 24.28
C SER A 97 -7.63 23.24 23.22
N PHE A 98 -6.38 22.86 22.97
CA PHE A 98 -5.60 23.33 21.84
C PHE A 98 -5.21 22.12 21.02
N GLY A 99 -5.40 22.19 19.71
CA GLY A 99 -5.06 21.07 18.85
C GLY A 99 -5.08 21.47 17.39
N TRP A 100 -4.34 20.69 16.61
CA TRP A 100 -4.22 20.85 15.17
C TRP A 100 -3.98 19.48 14.54
N VAL A 101 -4.31 19.37 13.26
CA VAL A 101 -4.06 18.18 12.46
C VAL A 101 -3.65 18.60 11.06
N GLY A 102 -2.61 17.96 10.54
CA GLY A 102 -2.17 18.05 9.16
C GLY A 102 -2.12 16.68 8.54
N ILE A 103 -2.55 16.58 7.28
CA ILE A 103 -2.17 15.51 6.37
C ILE A 103 -1.24 16.19 5.36
N ILE A 104 0.03 15.80 5.39
CA ILE A 104 1.11 16.37 4.60
C ILE A 104 1.50 15.33 3.54
N GLY A 105 1.52 15.72 2.27
CA GLY A 105 1.50 14.80 1.13
C GLY A 105 0.21 14.94 0.32
N ASP A 106 0.02 14.06 -0.66
CA ASP A 106 -1.12 13.90 -1.61
C ASP A 106 -2.02 15.13 -1.92
N ASP A 107 -2.09 15.52 -3.20
CA ASP A 107 -2.99 16.55 -3.74
C ASP A 107 -2.93 17.96 -3.06
N ARG A 108 -1.95 18.18 -2.18
CA ARG A 108 -1.67 19.46 -1.53
C ARG A 108 -0.78 20.35 -2.41
N PRO A 109 -0.69 21.66 -2.13
CA PRO A 109 0.16 22.59 -2.88
C PRO A 109 1.60 22.05 -3.04
N LEU A 110 2.26 22.38 -4.17
CA LEU A 110 3.57 21.82 -4.57
C LEU A 110 4.69 21.95 -3.51
N ASP A 111 4.53 22.82 -2.52
CA ASP A 111 5.44 23.06 -1.41
C ASP A 111 5.21 22.13 -0.20
N GLU A 112 4.03 21.51 -0.07
CA GLU A 112 3.74 20.51 0.95
C GLU A 112 4.11 19.11 0.44
N HIS A 113 5.09 18.48 1.06
CA HIS A 113 5.59 17.18 0.61
C HIS A 113 5.99 16.31 1.79
N ALA A 114 5.73 15.02 1.66
CA ALA A 114 6.25 13.98 2.52
C ALA A 114 7.15 13.06 1.69
N THR A 115 8.18 12.52 2.32
CA THR A 115 9.02 11.45 1.79
C THR A 115 8.98 10.31 2.79
N ILE A 116 8.67 9.11 2.32
CA ILE A 116 8.66 7.89 3.12
C ILE A 116 9.62 6.89 2.49
N VAL A 117 10.51 6.33 3.31
CA VAL A 117 11.43 5.25 2.92
C VAL A 117 11.23 4.10 3.89
N SER A 118 10.96 2.91 3.35
CA SER A 118 10.69 1.73 4.16
C SER A 118 11.67 0.61 3.86
N ALA A 119 12.07 -0.08 4.91
CA ALA A 119 12.84 -1.30 4.82
C ALA A 119 11.90 -2.52 4.63
N PRO A 120 12.38 -3.60 4.01
CA PRO A 120 11.60 -4.84 3.88
C PRO A 120 11.10 -5.37 5.23
N ASP A 121 10.00 -6.13 5.19
CA ASP A 121 9.44 -6.87 6.34
C ASP A 121 9.26 -6.03 7.61
N LEU A 122 8.93 -4.74 7.42
CA LEU A 122 8.68 -3.77 8.48
C LEU A 122 9.89 -3.55 9.42
N GLU A 123 11.12 -3.77 8.92
CA GLU A 123 12.34 -3.58 9.70
C GLU A 123 12.58 -2.11 10.09
N GLY A 124 12.03 -1.17 9.32
CA GLY A 124 12.08 0.24 9.64
C GLY A 124 11.37 1.10 8.61
N VAL A 125 10.97 2.29 9.05
CA VAL A 125 10.36 3.32 8.22
C VAL A 125 11.02 4.65 8.59
N HIS A 126 11.28 5.48 7.59
CA HIS A 126 11.72 6.86 7.77
C HIS A 126 10.73 7.76 7.05
N ALA A 127 10.24 8.78 7.73
CA ALA A 127 9.35 9.78 7.16
C ALA A 127 9.84 11.19 7.47
N SER A 128 9.93 12.03 6.46
CA SER A 128 10.30 13.44 6.60
C SER A 128 9.46 14.34 5.69
N GLY A 129 9.23 15.58 6.10
CA GLY A 129 8.46 16.50 5.28
C GLY A 129 8.15 17.83 5.95
N THR A 130 7.46 18.68 5.19
CA THR A 130 7.01 20.01 5.62
C THR A 130 5.61 20.27 5.10
N GLY A 131 4.77 20.97 5.86
CA GLY A 131 3.48 21.41 5.35
C GLY A 131 2.75 22.37 6.30
N THR A 132 1.57 22.83 5.87
CA THR A 132 0.74 23.75 6.65
C THR A 132 -0.37 23.00 7.36
N VAL A 133 -0.53 23.26 8.65
CA VAL A 133 -1.62 22.72 9.47
C VAL A 133 -2.50 23.85 9.98
N ARG A 134 -3.79 23.56 10.19
CA ARG A 134 -4.72 24.52 10.79
C ARG A 134 -5.06 24.11 12.20
N ASP A 135 -4.95 25.04 13.14
CA ASP A 135 -5.36 24.82 14.52
C ASP A 135 -6.88 24.89 14.71
N ASN A 136 -7.34 24.49 15.89
CA ASN A 136 -8.75 24.51 16.25
C ASN A 136 -9.30 25.94 16.47
N LEU A 137 -8.46 26.98 16.31
CA LEU A 137 -8.84 28.39 16.33
C LEU A 137 -8.92 28.99 14.91
N GLY A 138 -8.54 28.22 13.88
CA GLY A 138 -8.59 28.61 12.48
C GLY A 138 -7.33 29.31 11.96
N VAL A 139 -6.22 29.23 12.68
CA VAL A 139 -4.92 29.80 12.29
C VAL A 139 -4.07 28.74 11.58
N ASP A 140 -3.40 29.15 10.51
CA ASP A 140 -2.47 28.30 9.75
C ASP A 140 -1.07 28.38 10.35
N HIS A 141 -0.39 27.23 10.41
CA HIS A 141 0.91 27.06 11.05
C HIS A 141 1.82 26.16 10.20
N ASP A 142 3.11 26.47 10.21
CA ASP A 142 4.12 25.67 9.52
C ASP A 142 4.55 24.50 10.40
N VAL A 143 4.58 23.29 9.85
CA VAL A 143 5.06 22.09 10.53
C VAL A 143 6.16 21.44 9.71
N THR A 144 7.21 21.01 10.39
CA THR A 144 8.21 20.10 9.82
C THR A 144 8.35 18.88 10.70
N PHE A 145 8.62 17.73 10.07
CA PHE A 145 8.84 16.48 10.78
C PHE A 145 9.97 15.68 10.12
N ASP A 146 10.69 14.93 10.95
CA ASP A 146 11.71 13.98 10.56
C ASP A 146 11.73 12.85 11.60
N VAL A 147 11.19 11.69 11.24
CA VAL A 147 10.91 10.59 12.16
C VAL A 147 11.39 9.27 11.59
N THR A 148 12.06 8.49 12.42
CA THR A 148 12.47 7.12 12.11
C THR A 148 11.78 6.14 13.06
N TRP A 149 11.17 5.10 12.51
CA TRP A 149 10.73 3.91 13.20
C TRP A 149 11.73 2.78 12.94
N ALA A 150 12.21 2.16 14.00
CA ALA A 150 13.01 0.94 13.93
C ALA A 150 12.17 -0.22 14.44
N GLY A 151 11.90 -1.19 13.57
CA GLY A 151 11.18 -2.42 13.91
C GLY A 151 11.91 -3.19 15.02
N THR A 152 11.14 -3.69 15.97
CA THR A 152 11.61 -4.43 17.14
C THR A 152 10.80 -5.70 17.31
N GLY A 153 11.45 -6.79 17.69
CA GLY A 153 10.78 -8.07 17.91
C GLY A 153 10.48 -8.84 16.61
N GLY A 154 9.58 -9.82 16.73
CA GLY A 154 9.16 -10.66 15.62
C GLY A 154 8.14 -9.94 14.72
N LEU A 155 8.08 -10.40 13.47
CA LEU A 155 7.03 -10.01 12.54
C LEU A 155 5.83 -10.93 12.77
N GLU A 156 4.70 -10.35 13.16
CA GLU A 156 3.42 -11.05 13.18
C GLU A 156 2.79 -11.00 11.79
N THR A 157 2.14 -12.08 11.37
CA THR A 157 1.52 -12.17 10.05
C THR A 157 0.23 -12.97 10.13
N GLU A 158 -0.86 -12.37 9.66
CA GLU A 158 -2.15 -13.00 9.51
C GLU A 158 -2.52 -13.07 8.02
N VAL A 159 -3.02 -14.23 7.58
CA VAL A 159 -3.42 -14.44 6.18
C VAL A 159 -4.81 -15.03 6.15
N THR A 160 -5.72 -14.33 5.49
CA THR A 160 -7.09 -14.79 5.24
C THR A 160 -7.31 -14.98 3.75
N ALA A 161 -7.85 -16.13 3.35
CA ALA A 161 -8.12 -16.43 1.95
C ALA A 161 -9.59 -16.83 1.73
N PHE A 162 -10.22 -16.20 0.73
CA PHE A 162 -11.57 -16.52 0.29
C PHE A 162 -11.53 -17.06 -1.14
N THR A 163 -12.14 -18.23 -1.35
CA THR A 163 -12.19 -18.87 -2.66
C THR A 163 -13.60 -18.86 -3.23
N GLY A 164 -13.75 -18.36 -4.46
CA GLY A 164 -15.00 -18.36 -5.22
C GLY A 164 -14.73 -18.26 -6.74
N PHE A 165 -15.51 -17.44 -7.46
CA PHE A 165 -15.21 -17.12 -8.88
C PHE A 165 -13.86 -16.39 -9.05
N ARG A 166 -13.38 -15.74 -7.98
CA ARG A 166 -12.04 -15.20 -7.82
C ARG A 166 -11.44 -15.74 -6.51
N VAL A 167 -10.12 -15.69 -6.39
CA VAL A 167 -9.42 -15.91 -5.11
C VAL A 167 -9.05 -14.55 -4.55
N LEU A 168 -9.47 -14.27 -3.33
CA LEU A 168 -9.08 -13.07 -2.58
C LEU A 168 -8.17 -13.52 -1.44
N ILE A 169 -7.01 -12.89 -1.31
CA ILE A 169 -6.04 -13.14 -0.25
C ILE A 169 -5.78 -11.79 0.43
N HIS A 170 -6.07 -11.72 1.72
CA HIS A 170 -5.74 -10.59 2.56
C HIS A 170 -4.59 -10.99 3.48
N THR A 171 -3.54 -10.19 3.53
CA THR A 171 -2.38 -10.39 4.40
C THR A 171 -2.17 -9.17 5.27
N GLU A 172 -2.24 -9.33 6.58
CA GLU A 172 -1.87 -8.31 7.55
C GLU A 172 -0.51 -8.66 8.13
N LYS A 173 0.37 -7.68 8.27
CA LYS A 173 1.63 -7.79 9.00
C LYS A 173 1.72 -6.70 10.04
N GLU A 174 2.27 -7.04 11.19
CA GLU A 174 2.55 -6.09 12.27
C GLU A 174 3.93 -6.34 12.85
N ARG A 175 4.65 -5.26 13.15
CA ARG A 175 5.87 -5.30 13.95
C ARG A 175 5.87 -4.17 14.97
N SER A 176 6.11 -4.51 16.24
CA SER A 176 6.40 -3.51 17.28
C SER A 176 7.59 -2.65 16.86
N ALA A 177 7.64 -1.38 17.26
CA ALA A 177 8.76 -0.50 16.89
C ALA A 177 9.22 0.39 18.05
N THR A 178 10.42 0.94 17.87
CA THR A 178 10.82 2.17 18.56
C THR A 178 10.80 3.31 17.56
N ALA A 179 10.55 4.53 18.03
CA ALA A 179 10.56 5.71 17.16
C ALA A 179 11.39 6.82 17.78
N THR A 180 12.10 7.56 16.96
CA THR A 180 12.88 8.75 17.32
C THR A 180 12.71 9.77 16.21
N GLY A 181 12.54 11.05 16.57
CA GLY A 181 12.40 12.08 15.57
C GLY A 181 12.36 13.48 16.13
N THR A 182 12.25 14.43 15.20
CA THR A 182 12.07 15.85 15.46
C THR A 182 10.77 16.31 14.83
N VAL A 183 9.98 17.11 15.55
CA VAL A 183 8.82 17.82 14.98
C VAL A 183 8.85 19.26 15.44
N THR A 184 8.66 20.18 14.50
CA THR A 184 8.55 21.61 14.78
C THR A 184 7.19 22.17 14.39
N PHE A 185 6.78 23.23 15.06
CA PHE A 185 5.55 23.99 14.84
C PHE A 185 5.90 25.47 14.89
N ASP A 186 5.70 26.20 13.79
CA ASP A 186 6.19 27.56 13.55
C ASP A 186 7.69 27.73 13.88
N GLY A 187 8.50 26.72 13.55
CA GLY A 187 9.93 26.67 13.84
C GLY A 187 10.30 26.38 15.31
N ALA A 188 9.33 26.29 16.22
CA ALA A 188 9.57 25.86 17.59
C ALA A 188 9.59 24.32 17.66
N VAL A 189 10.60 23.75 18.33
CA VAL A 189 10.71 22.29 18.52
C VAL A 189 9.67 21.82 19.53
N LEU A 190 8.77 20.94 19.10
CA LEU A 190 7.81 20.26 19.98
C LEU A 190 8.39 18.97 20.55
N VAL A 191 9.11 18.22 19.72
CA VAL A 191 9.84 17.02 20.13
C VAL A 191 11.19 16.97 19.41
N ASP A 192 12.18 16.45 20.11
CA ASP A 192 13.49 16.07 19.59
C ASP A 192 13.96 14.88 20.43
N GLY A 193 13.83 13.68 19.87
CA GLY A 193 14.23 12.44 20.53
C GLY A 193 13.20 11.32 20.47
N ALA A 194 13.37 10.34 21.36
CA ALA A 194 12.60 9.11 21.36
C ALA A 194 11.12 9.34 21.72
N ALA A 195 10.23 8.60 21.06
CA ALA A 195 8.82 8.50 21.43
C ALA A 195 8.70 8.01 22.88
N ASN A 196 7.92 8.74 23.68
CA ASN A 196 7.82 8.56 25.13
C ASN A 196 6.36 8.42 25.62
N HIS A 197 5.40 8.34 24.71
CA HIS A 197 3.99 8.15 25.05
C HIS A 197 3.70 6.68 25.40
N ARG A 198 2.62 6.44 26.17
CA ARG A 198 2.19 5.08 26.57
C ARG A 198 1.76 4.17 25.40
N ILE A 199 1.38 4.78 24.27
CA ILE A 199 1.04 4.05 23.04
C ILE A 199 2.36 3.81 22.34
N THR A 200 2.79 2.55 22.30
CA THR A 200 4.06 2.15 21.72
C THR A 200 4.06 2.34 20.21
N PRO A 201 5.21 2.70 19.60
CA PRO A 201 5.31 2.73 18.15
C PRO A 201 5.10 1.35 17.52
N VAL A 202 4.54 1.35 16.31
CA VAL A 202 4.24 0.14 15.54
C VAL A 202 4.42 0.44 14.05
N ILE A 203 4.77 -0.58 13.28
CA ILE A 203 4.73 -0.57 11.83
C ILE A 203 3.79 -1.69 11.40
N THR A 204 2.83 -1.40 10.52
CA THR A 204 1.86 -2.36 9.98
C THR A 204 1.89 -2.34 8.46
N SER A 205 1.46 -3.43 7.82
CA SER A 205 1.12 -3.42 6.40
C SER A 205 -0.06 -4.34 6.11
N GLU A 206 -0.86 -3.95 5.13
CA GLU A 206 -1.97 -4.73 4.59
C GLU A 206 -1.71 -4.98 3.10
N GLU A 207 -1.94 -6.21 2.64
CA GLU A 207 -1.89 -6.58 1.22
C GLU A 207 -3.17 -7.31 0.84
N ASP A 208 -3.91 -6.74 -0.11
CA ASP A 208 -5.06 -7.35 -0.75
C ASP A 208 -4.69 -7.84 -2.14
N LYS A 209 -4.82 -9.14 -2.35
CA LYS A 209 -4.53 -9.79 -3.63
C LYS A 209 -5.75 -10.48 -4.19
N SER A 210 -6.15 -10.07 -5.40
CA SER A 210 -7.24 -10.64 -6.18
C SER A 210 -6.69 -11.43 -7.37
N ILE A 211 -7.10 -12.69 -7.49
CA ILE A 211 -6.73 -13.58 -8.61
C ILE A 211 -8.00 -14.01 -9.33
N SER A 212 -8.07 -13.69 -10.62
CA SER A 212 -9.22 -14.01 -11.46
C SER A 212 -8.86 -15.07 -12.50
N PRO A 213 -9.78 -16.00 -12.84
CA PRO A 213 -9.59 -16.88 -13.97
C PRO A 213 -9.32 -16.05 -15.24
N GLY A 214 -8.32 -16.45 -16.01
CA GLY A 214 -8.14 -15.85 -17.33
C GLY A 214 -9.33 -16.20 -18.23
N ASN A 215 -9.79 -15.23 -19.02
CA ASN A 215 -10.84 -15.44 -20.04
C ASN A 215 -10.39 -16.37 -21.16
#